data_AF-A0A524D894-F1
#
_entry.id   AF-A0A524D894-F1
#
_cell.length_a   1.000
_cell.length_b   1.000
_cell.length_c   1.000
_cell.angle_alpha   90.00
_cell.angle_beta   90.00
_cell.angle_gamma   90.00
#
_symmetry.space_group_name_H-M   'P 1'
#
loop_
_entity.id
_entity.type
_entity.pdbx_description
1 polymer ?
#
loop_
_entity_poly.entity_id
_entity_poly.type
_entity_poly.pdbx_seq_one_letter_code
_entity_poly.pdbx_strand_id
1 'polypeptide(L)'
;MLNSKQFNINPFLGYLKEWISQFNIKGKPGYFKVERNDNSPSLYGICDTIFNLRISNQLDTYLDELPEEEKNSWISVIQSYQNPQTGWFKEGFLNYGLHFKEHSSAFSVSAL
;
A
#
# COMPACT_ATOMS: atom_id res chain seq x y z
N MET A 1 -6.00 12.81 -37.85
CA MET A 1 -4.93 12.59 -36.86
C MET A 1 -5.56 12.69 -35.48
N LEU A 2 -5.62 11.56 -34.75
CA LEU A 2 -6.15 11.53 -33.40
C LEU A 2 -5.24 12.37 -32.50
N ASN A 3 -5.80 13.43 -31.94
CA ASN A 3 -5.14 14.34 -31.02
C ASN A 3 -5.03 13.62 -29.66
N SER A 4 -4.01 12.77 -29.49
CA SER A 4 -3.81 12.03 -28.24
C SER A 4 -3.32 13.00 -27.17
N LYS A 5 -4.22 13.49 -26.31
CA LYS A 5 -3.83 13.99 -25.00
C LYS A 5 -3.22 12.81 -24.24
N GLN A 6 -1.90 12.65 -24.36
CA GLN A 6 -1.15 11.61 -23.68
C GLN A 6 -1.28 11.84 -22.17
N PHE A 7 -1.62 10.78 -21.43
CA PHE A 7 -1.65 10.82 -19.97
C PHE A 7 -0.26 11.19 -19.44
N ASN A 8 -0.17 12.27 -18.67
CA ASN A 8 1.09 12.75 -18.08
C ASN A 8 1.13 12.43 -16.59
N ILE A 9 1.88 11.41 -16.21
CA ILE A 9 2.05 10.98 -14.81
C ILE A 9 3.15 11.76 -14.07
N ASN A 10 3.94 12.59 -14.76
CA ASN A 10 5.11 13.24 -14.16
C ASN A 10 4.79 14.09 -12.92
N PRO A 11 3.68 14.86 -12.87
CA PRO A 11 3.33 15.58 -11.64
C PRO A 11 3.13 14.62 -10.46
N PHE A 12 2.45 13.49 -10.67
CA PHE A 12 2.24 12.49 -9.63
C PHE A 12 3.57 11.88 -9.17
N LEU A 13 4.46 11.52 -10.10
CA LEU A 13 5.80 11.00 -9.77
C LEU A 13 6.62 12.00 -8.96
N GLY A 14 6.54 13.29 -9.28
CA GLY A 14 7.26 14.35 -8.56
C GLY A 14 6.84 14.50 -7.10
N TYR A 15 5.61 14.11 -6.74
CA TYR A 15 5.09 14.17 -5.38
C TYR A 15 4.94 12.80 -4.70
N LEU A 16 5.26 11.70 -5.38
CA LEU A 16 4.95 10.35 -4.91
C LEU A 16 5.56 10.06 -3.53
N LYS A 17 6.85 10.35 -3.33
CA LYS A 17 7.52 10.10 -2.05
C LYS A 17 6.93 10.94 -0.91
N GLU A 18 6.67 12.23 -1.17
CA GLU A 18 6.02 13.12 -0.21
C GLU A 18 4.61 12.62 0.13
N TRP A 19 3.85 12.16 -0.86
CA TRP A 19 2.53 11.59 -0.66
C TRP A 19 2.61 10.33 0.21
N ILE A 20 3.48 9.35 -0.11
CA ILE A 20 3.66 8.13 0.67
C ILE A 20 4.05 8.45 2.12
N SER A 21 4.94 9.43 2.33
CA SER A 21 5.41 9.82 3.66
C SER A 21 4.29 10.28 4.59
N GLN A 22 3.18 10.78 4.05
CA GLN A 22 2.03 11.21 4.83
C GLN A 22 1.24 10.03 5.39
N PHE A 23 1.42 8.83 4.84
CA PHE A 23 0.75 7.60 5.25
C PHE A 23 1.67 6.63 6.00
N ASN A 24 2.99 6.85 5.97
CA ASN A 24 3.91 6.04 6.75
C ASN A 24 3.71 6.25 8.26
N ILE A 25 3.75 5.17 9.04
CA ILE A 25 3.72 5.21 10.49
C ILE A 25 5.16 5.18 11.02
N LYS A 26 5.63 6.34 11.48
CA LYS A 26 7.02 6.53 11.93
C LYS A 26 7.48 5.45 12.92
N GLY A 27 8.67 4.89 12.65
CA GLY A 27 9.31 3.87 13.49
C GLY A 27 8.69 2.48 13.36
N LYS A 28 7.81 2.26 12.39
CA LYS A 28 7.16 0.97 12.13
C LYS A 28 7.25 0.63 10.63
N PRO A 29 8.34 0.00 10.18
CA PRO A 29 8.51 -0.39 8.77
C PRO A 29 7.33 -1.22 8.25
N GLY A 30 6.89 -0.93 7.04
CA GLY A 30 5.74 -1.58 6.41
C GLY A 30 4.37 -1.21 6.99
N TYR A 31 4.30 -0.37 8.02
CA TYR A 31 3.02 0.07 8.56
C TYR A 31 2.60 1.41 7.95
N PHE A 32 1.48 1.37 7.23
CA PHE A 32 0.88 2.53 6.61
C PHE A 32 -0.58 2.69 7.06
N LYS A 33 -1.04 3.93 7.11
CA LYS A 33 -2.44 4.32 7.39
C LYS A 33 -3.15 4.68 6.08
N VAL A 34 -4.48 4.65 6.08
CA VAL A 34 -5.30 5.13 4.95
C VAL A 34 -5.58 6.63 5.05
N GLU A 35 -5.64 7.17 6.27
CA GLU A 35 -5.97 8.57 6.53
C GLU A 35 -4.78 9.32 7.13
N ARG A 36 -4.47 10.52 6.62
CA ARG A 36 -3.27 11.29 7.01
C ARG A 36 -3.13 11.55 8.52
N ASN A 37 -4.23 11.60 9.26
CA ASN A 37 -4.24 11.95 10.69
C ASN A 37 -4.54 10.75 11.62
N ASP A 38 -4.65 9.54 11.08
CA ASP A 38 -4.93 8.33 11.86
C ASP A 38 -3.66 7.48 12.03
N ASN A 39 -3.19 7.23 13.25
CA ASN A 39 -2.00 6.39 13.43
C ASN A 39 -2.30 4.88 13.44
N SER A 40 -3.52 4.49 13.08
CA SER A 40 -3.92 3.09 12.97
C SER A 40 -3.32 2.48 11.70
N PRO A 41 -2.56 1.38 11.84
CA PRO A 41 -2.08 0.66 10.68
C PRO A 41 -3.23 0.04 9.90
N SER A 42 -3.04 -0.05 8.59
CA SER A 42 -4.07 -0.52 7.67
C SER A 42 -3.51 -1.45 6.62
N LEU A 43 -4.26 -2.52 6.32
CA LEU A 43 -3.99 -3.41 5.21
C LEU A 43 -4.14 -2.67 3.87
N TYR A 44 -5.18 -1.84 3.74
CA TYR A 44 -5.36 -1.00 2.57
C TYR A 44 -4.22 0.01 2.43
N GLY A 45 -3.82 0.66 3.52
CA GLY A 45 -2.73 1.65 3.50
C GLY A 45 -1.41 1.08 2.95
N ILE A 46 -1.01 -0.12 3.39
CA ILE A 46 0.22 -0.75 2.87
C ILE A 46 0.05 -1.19 1.42
N CYS A 47 -1.08 -1.81 1.07
CA CYS A 47 -1.34 -2.27 -0.29
C CYS A 47 -1.41 -1.10 -1.28
N ASP A 48 -2.09 0.00 -0.96
CA ASP A 48 -2.14 1.23 -1.76
C ASP A 48 -0.75 1.79 -2.01
N THR A 49 0.10 1.81 -0.99
CA THR A 49 1.49 2.26 -1.11
C THR A 49 2.25 1.38 -2.11
N ILE A 50 2.14 0.05 -1.99
CA ILE A 50 2.77 -0.89 -2.91
C ILE A 50 2.28 -0.68 -4.34
N PHE A 51 0.97 -0.52 -4.55
CA PHE A 51 0.43 -0.33 -5.90
C PHE A 51 0.91 0.97 -6.52
N ASN A 52 0.86 2.07 -5.78
CA ASN A 52 1.36 3.35 -6.29
C ASN A 52 2.85 3.28 -6.66
N LEU A 53 3.67 2.57 -5.87
CA LEU A 53 5.08 2.35 -6.16
C LEU A 53 5.33 1.38 -7.33
N ARG A 54 4.62 0.25 -7.40
CA ARG A 54 4.79 -0.74 -8.48
C ARG A 54 4.30 -0.22 -9.82
N ILE A 55 3.11 0.38 -9.87
CA ILE A 55 2.51 0.90 -11.11
C ILE A 55 3.36 2.03 -11.71
N SER A 56 3.99 2.82 -10.85
CA SER A 56 4.92 3.89 -11.27
C SER A 56 6.36 3.43 -11.50
N ASN A 57 6.66 2.14 -11.30
CA ASN A 57 7.99 1.56 -11.37
C ASN A 57 9.01 2.27 -10.45
N GLN A 58 8.57 2.64 -9.24
CA GLN A 58 9.36 3.34 -8.22
C GLN A 58 9.64 2.47 -6.98
N LEU A 59 9.12 1.24 -6.90
CA LEU A 59 9.23 0.40 -5.70
C LEU A 59 10.69 0.11 -5.32
N ASP A 60 11.50 -0.37 -6.26
CA ASP A 60 12.89 -0.74 -5.95
C ASP A 60 13.71 0.49 -5.52
N THR A 61 13.59 1.60 -6.27
CA THR A 61 14.20 2.89 -5.89
C THR A 61 13.77 3.36 -4.51
N TYR A 62 12.50 3.18 -4.15
CA TYR A 62 11.98 3.60 -2.84
C TYR A 62 12.59 2.76 -1.71
N LEU A 63 12.69 1.43 -1.88
CA LEU A 63 13.26 0.52 -0.88
C LEU A 63 14.79 0.69 -0.76
N ASP A 64 15.49 0.98 -1.86
CA ASP A 64 16.94 1.21 -1.85
C ASP A 64 17.33 2.50 -1.11
N GLU A 65 16.47 3.52 -1.12
CA GLU A 65 16.70 4.80 -0.45
C GLU A 65 16.33 4.80 1.04
N LEU A 66 15.50 3.87 1.49
CA LEU A 66 14.98 3.78 2.86
C LEU A 66 15.35 2.41 3.45
N PRO A 67 16.59 2.23 3.95
CA PRO A 67 17.09 0.93 4.40
C PRO A 67 16.29 0.34 5.57
N GLU A 68 15.55 1.15 6.32
CA GLU A 68 14.62 0.68 7.34
C GLU A 68 13.35 0.03 6.77
N GLU A 69 12.95 0.36 5.55
CA GLU A 69 11.78 -0.20 4.85
C GLU A 69 12.19 -1.44 4.06
N GLU A 70 12.28 -2.59 4.72
CA GLU A 70 12.59 -3.85 4.05
C GLU A 70 11.34 -4.51 3.44
N LYS A 71 11.47 -5.05 2.23
CA LYS A 71 10.40 -5.81 1.54
C LYS A 71 9.79 -6.92 2.41
N ASN A 72 10.62 -7.62 3.19
CA ASN A 72 10.17 -8.70 4.08
C ASN A 72 9.29 -8.17 5.22
N SER A 73 9.55 -6.96 5.72
CA SER A 73 8.72 -6.30 6.72
C SER A 73 7.33 -6.03 6.15
N TRP A 74 7.25 -5.55 4.90
CA TRP A 74 5.97 -5.26 4.24
C TRP A 74 5.14 -6.54 4.03
N ILE A 75 5.79 -7.61 3.53
CA ILE A 75 5.16 -8.93 3.38
C ILE A 75 4.61 -9.42 4.72
N SER A 76 5.42 -9.31 5.78
CA SER A 76 5.02 -9.74 7.13
C SER A 76 3.82 -8.96 7.67
N VAL A 77 3.78 -7.64 7.43
CA VAL A 77 2.64 -6.80 7.81
C VAL A 77 1.38 -7.22 7.05
N ILE A 78 1.44 -7.41 5.73
CA ILE A 78 0.28 -7.87 4.94
C ILE A 78 -0.22 -9.23 5.44
N GLN A 79 0.69 -10.19 5.61
CA GLN A 79 0.37 -11.54 6.08
C GLN A 79 -0.22 -11.57 7.49
N SER A 80 0.07 -10.57 8.34
CA SER A 80 -0.55 -10.46 9.67
C SER A 80 -2.07 -10.27 9.64
N TYR A 81 -2.61 -9.79 8.51
CA TYR A 81 -4.06 -9.69 8.29
C TYR A 81 -4.70 -10.98 7.73
N GLN A 82 -3.89 -11.99 7.43
CA GLN A 82 -4.37 -13.27 6.91
C GLN A 82 -4.92 -14.16 8.04
N ASN A 83 -6.12 -14.69 7.85
CA ASN A 83 -6.65 -15.71 8.75
C ASN A 83 -5.97 -17.06 8.44
N PRO A 84 -5.25 -17.68 9.40
CA PRO A 84 -4.49 -18.91 9.13
C PRO A 84 -5.37 -20.14 8.86
N GLN A 85 -6.64 -20.14 9.28
CA GLN A 85 -7.56 -21.27 9.05
C GLN A 85 -8.18 -21.25 7.66
N THR A 86 -8.31 -20.06 7.07
CA THR A 86 -9.10 -19.88 5.84
C THR A 86 -8.32 -19.25 4.69
N GLY A 87 -7.14 -18.68 4.96
CA GLY A 87 -6.30 -17.98 3.99
C GLY A 87 -6.82 -16.61 3.56
N TRP A 88 -8.03 -16.21 3.94
CA TRP A 88 -8.59 -14.89 3.61
C TRP A 88 -7.95 -13.80 4.46
N PHE A 89 -7.69 -12.66 3.82
CA PHE A 89 -7.27 -11.42 4.45
C PHE A 89 -8.49 -10.61 4.87
N LYS A 90 -8.38 -9.88 5.99
CA LYS A 90 -9.41 -8.96 6.48
C LYS A 90 -8.79 -7.83 7.31
N GLU A 91 -9.44 -6.67 7.33
CA GLU A 91 -9.02 -5.53 8.14
C GLU A 91 -10.15 -5.06 9.08
N GLY A 92 -10.02 -5.33 10.38
CA GLY A 92 -11.03 -4.95 11.37
C GLY A 92 -12.28 -5.85 11.40
N PHE A 93 -13.24 -5.48 12.27
CA PHE A 93 -14.51 -6.20 12.48
C PHE A 93 -15.65 -5.65 11.62
N LEU A 94 -15.61 -4.34 11.37
CA LEU A 94 -16.48 -3.60 10.46
C LEU A 94 -15.55 -3.06 9.36
N ASN A 95 -15.36 -3.85 8.30
CA ASN A 95 -14.63 -3.37 7.12
C ASN A 95 -15.25 -2.04 6.69
N TYR A 96 -14.46 -0.97 6.69
CA TYR A 96 -14.87 0.37 6.29
C TYR A 96 -15.69 0.29 4.98
N GLY A 97 -17.01 0.43 5.06
CA GLY A 97 -17.88 0.67 3.91
C GLY A 97 -18.03 -0.45 2.86
N LEU A 98 -18.32 -1.71 3.24
CA LEU A 98 -18.73 -2.82 2.35
C LEU A 98 -17.61 -3.65 1.67
N HIS A 99 -16.35 -3.55 2.10
CA HIS A 99 -15.32 -4.42 1.54
C HIS A 99 -15.41 -5.82 2.11
N PHE A 100 -15.78 -6.80 1.29
CA PHE A 100 -15.82 -8.20 1.72
C PHE A 100 -14.41 -8.79 1.77
N LYS A 101 -14.22 -9.86 2.57
CA LYS A 101 -12.95 -10.60 2.69
C LYS A 101 -12.35 -10.98 1.32
N GLU A 102 -13.19 -11.17 0.31
CA GLU A 102 -12.82 -11.43 -1.07
C GLU A 102 -12.03 -10.28 -1.68
N HIS A 103 -12.51 -9.05 -1.51
CA HIS A 103 -11.83 -7.86 -2.01
C HIS A 103 -10.50 -7.66 -1.28
N SER A 104 -10.50 -7.70 0.06
CA SER A 104 -9.27 -7.56 0.85
C SER A 104 -8.24 -8.62 0.49
N SER A 105 -8.68 -9.86 0.20
CA SER A 105 -7.78 -10.94 -0.21
C SER A 105 -7.22 -10.74 -1.61
N ALA A 106 -8.06 -10.38 -2.59
CA ALA A 106 -7.58 -10.07 -3.93
C ALA A 106 -6.56 -8.90 -3.90
N PHE A 107 -6.84 -7.89 -3.08
CA PHE A 107 -5.97 -6.74 -2.88
C PHE A 107 -4.62 -7.15 -2.28
N SER A 108 -4.65 -7.90 -1.16
CA SER A 108 -3.44 -8.34 -0.46
C SER A 108 -2.57 -9.25 -1.31
N VAL A 109 -3.18 -10.23 -1.99
CA VAL A 109 -2.46 -11.18 -2.84
C VAL A 109 -1.82 -10.49 -4.04
N SER A 110 -2.43 -9.42 -4.57
CA SER A 110 -1.85 -8.66 -5.68
C SER A 110 -0.68 -7.78 -5.24
N ALA A 111 -0.64 -7.37 -3.96
CA ALA A 111 0.43 -6.57 -3.40
C ALA A 111 1.68 -7.40 -3.07
N LEU A 112 1.50 -8.67 -2.66
CA LEU A 112 2.58 -9.64 -2.44
C LEU A 112 3.32 -9.93 -3.77
#